data_AF-A0A1Y3W3G9-F1
#
_entry.id   AF-A0A1Y3W3G9-F1
#
_cell.length_a   1.000
_cell.length_b   1.000
_cell.length_c   1.000
_cell.angle_alpha   90.00
_cell.angle_beta   90.00
_cell.angle_gamma   90.00
#
_symmetry.space_group_name_H-M   'P 1'
#
loop_
_entity.id
_entity.type
_entity.pdbx_description
1 polymer ?
#
loop_
_entity_poly.entity_id
_entity_poly.type
_entity_poly.pdbx_seq_one_letter_code
_entity_poly.pdbx_strand_id
1 'polypeptide(L)'
;MRNAQNQVPALEVGTLLYREPGIAAYRLPFASPVGLRIEYAKQQMVEHPDLTIAVISEESGFLSLSYFSRIFTEKEGCSPSKWRKSFVEEQ
;
A
#
# COMPACT_ATOMS: atom_id res chain seq x y z
N MET A 1 3.92 17.76 52.58
CA MET A 1 4.87 17.21 51.59
C MET A 1 4.22 16.01 50.91
N ARG A 2 4.17 16.04 49.56
CA ARG A 2 3.54 15.12 48.57
C ARG A 2 2.01 15.34 48.45
N ASN A 3 1.50 16.36 47.75
CA ASN A 3 1.64 16.84 46.36
C ASN A 3 0.78 16.07 45.35
N ALA A 4 0.02 16.87 44.60
CA ALA A 4 -1.04 16.59 43.65
C ALA A 4 -0.72 15.61 42.51
N GLN A 5 -1.82 15.17 41.90
CA GLN A 5 -1.97 14.88 40.47
C GLN A 5 -1.30 13.62 39.93
N ASN A 6 -2.14 12.70 39.43
CA ASN A 6 -1.99 11.93 38.17
C ASN A 6 -3.07 10.83 38.21
N GLN A 7 -4.29 11.08 37.76
CA GLN A 7 -4.67 11.09 36.34
C GLN A 7 -4.09 9.86 35.64
N VAL A 8 -4.97 8.93 35.26
CA VAL A 8 -4.67 7.80 34.38
C VAL A 8 -3.74 8.26 33.24
N PRO A 9 -2.51 7.74 33.12
CA PRO A 9 -1.68 8.06 31.98
C PRO A 9 -2.19 7.29 30.76
N ALA A 10 -2.22 8.03 29.66
CA ALA A 10 -2.62 7.62 28.33
C ALA A 10 -2.01 6.29 27.88
N LEU A 11 -2.82 5.54 27.12
CA LEU A 11 -2.44 4.97 25.83
C LEU A 11 -0.93 4.79 25.62
N GLU A 12 -0.30 3.78 26.23
CA GLU A 12 1.06 3.39 25.86
C GLU A 12 1.15 1.86 25.77
N VAL A 13 0.88 1.41 24.55
CA VAL A 13 1.67 0.45 23.79
C VAL A 13 2.12 -0.87 24.46
N GLY A 14 1.65 -1.96 23.85
CA GLY A 14 2.56 -3.03 23.44
C GLY A 14 2.55 -4.32 24.25
N THR A 15 2.25 -5.41 23.53
CA THR A 15 2.72 -6.78 23.80
C THR A 15 1.87 -7.69 24.69
N LEU A 16 0.59 -7.85 24.36
CA LEU A 16 -0.11 -9.11 24.61
C LEU A 16 -0.70 -9.64 23.29
N LEU A 17 0.19 -10.09 22.41
CA LEU A 17 -0.17 -10.95 21.27
C LEU A 17 0.50 -12.31 21.44
N TYR A 18 -0.19 -13.20 22.15
CA TYR A 18 0.04 -14.65 22.18
C TYR A 18 -1.32 -15.26 22.54
N ARG A 19 -1.90 -16.26 21.88
CA ARG A 19 -1.55 -17.08 20.72
C ARG A 19 -2.81 -17.90 20.44
N GLU A 20 -3.57 -17.59 19.41
CA GLU A 20 -4.65 -18.46 18.94
C GLU A 20 -4.44 -18.69 17.43
N PRO A 21 -4.08 -19.92 16.99
CA PRO A 21 -3.83 -20.22 15.59
C PRO A 21 -5.18 -20.42 14.90
N GLY A 22 -5.76 -19.35 14.37
CA GLY A 22 -7.08 -19.49 13.74
C GLY A 22 -7.61 -18.35 12.88
N ILE A 23 -7.02 -17.15 12.91
CA ILE A 23 -7.44 -16.05 12.02
C ILE A 23 -6.18 -15.46 11.40
N ALA A 24 -5.90 -15.91 10.19
CA ALA A 24 -4.85 -15.34 9.33
C ALA A 24 -5.01 -13.83 9.28
N ALA A 25 -3.95 -13.13 9.73
CA ALA A 25 -3.75 -11.70 9.61
C ALA A 25 -4.90 -10.86 10.17
N TYR A 26 -4.61 -10.12 11.24
CA TYR A 26 -5.17 -8.78 11.41
C TYR A 26 -4.95 -8.01 10.10
N ARG A 27 -5.93 -8.11 9.20
CA ARG A 27 -6.19 -7.14 8.14
C ARG A 27 -6.26 -5.82 8.88
N LEU A 28 -5.15 -5.07 8.87
CA LEU A 28 -5.06 -3.78 9.53
C LEU A 28 -6.26 -2.96 9.03
N PRO A 29 -7.20 -2.52 9.89
CA PRO A 29 -8.51 -2.04 9.41
C PRO A 29 -8.45 -0.71 8.66
N PHE A 30 -7.26 -0.17 8.39
CA PHE A 30 -7.10 1.20 7.89
C PHE A 30 -5.96 1.35 6.87
N ALA A 31 -5.11 0.34 6.69
CA ALA A 31 -4.11 0.36 5.62
C ALA A 31 -4.79 -0.18 4.36
N SER A 32 -5.35 0.74 3.55
CA SER A 32 -5.91 0.38 2.25
C SER A 32 -4.84 -0.32 1.41
N PRO A 33 -4.94 -1.65 1.19
CA PRO A 33 -3.86 -2.39 0.54
C PRO A 33 -3.59 -1.85 -0.86
N VAL A 34 -4.60 -1.25 -1.50
CA VAL A 34 -4.48 -0.67 -2.83
C VAL A 34 -3.49 0.48 -2.88
N GLY A 35 -3.34 1.29 -1.83
CA GLY A 35 -2.36 2.39 -1.81
C GLY A 35 -0.92 1.87 -1.89
N LEU A 36 -0.57 0.93 -1.02
CA LEU A 36 0.75 0.28 -1.00
C LEU A 36 1.03 -0.50 -2.29
N ARG A 37 0.01 -1.16 -2.85
CA ARG A 37 0.13 -1.91 -4.11
C ARG A 37 0.39 -1.01 -5.33
N ILE A 38 -0.17 0.21 -5.35
CA ILE A 38 0.11 1.19 -6.41
C ILE A 38 1.55 1.70 -6.29
N GLU A 39 2.03 2.00 -5.09
CA GLU A 39 3.42 2.41 -4.88
C GLU A 39 4.40 1.32 -5.35
N TYR A 40 4.14 0.06 -4.97
CA TYR A 40 4.90 -1.08 -5.45
C TYR A 40 4.84 -1.22 -6.99
N ALA A 41 3.66 -1.06 -7.59
CA ALA A 41 3.51 -1.09 -9.05
C ALA A 41 4.39 -0.04 -9.73
N LYS A 42 4.45 1.18 -9.18
CA LYS A 42 5.28 2.28 -9.71
C LYS A 42 6.77 1.92 -9.65
N GLN A 43 7.24 1.34 -8.55
CA GLN A 43 8.62 0.86 -8.43
C GLN A 43 8.94 -0.18 -9.51
N GLN A 44 8.08 -1.18 -9.66
CA GLN A 44 8.25 -2.23 -10.67
C GLN A 44 8.23 -1.68 -12.11
N MET A 45 7.46 -0.62 -12.38
CA MET A 45 7.46 0.05 -13.68
C MET A 45 8.78 0.77 -14.00
N VAL A 46 9.49 1.24 -12.98
CA VAL A 46 10.79 1.93 -13.11
C VAL A 46 11.94 0.92 -13.16
N GLU A 47 11.92 -0.08 -12.28
CA GLU A 47 12.96 -1.13 -12.23
C GLU A 47 12.93 -2.05 -13.45
N HIS A 48 11.74 -2.30 -14.00
CA HIS A 48 11.54 -3.23 -15.10
C HIS A 48 10.70 -2.60 -16.24
N PRO A 49 11.30 -1.75 -17.10
CA PRO A 49 10.59 -1.13 -18.21
C PRO A 49 10.06 -2.14 -19.24
N ASP A 50 10.67 -3.34 -19.30
CA ASP A 50 10.29 -4.44 -20.18
C ASP A 50 8.99 -5.15 -19.76
N LEU A 51 8.56 -5.00 -18.49
CA LEU A 51 7.35 -5.66 -18.01
C LEU A 51 6.08 -4.98 -18.53
N THR A 52 5.09 -5.77 -18.91
CA THR A 52 3.78 -5.23 -19.30
C THR A 52 2.98 -4.78 -18.08
N ILE A 53 2.09 -3.81 -18.27
CA ILE A 53 1.20 -3.31 -17.21
C ILE A 53 0.33 -4.43 -16.62
N ALA A 54 -0.02 -5.43 -17.44
CA ALA A 54 -0.78 -6.61 -17.01
C ALA A 54 -0.01 -7.43 -15.96
N VAL A 55 1.27 -7.71 -16.22
CA VAL A 55 2.13 -8.45 -15.30
C VAL A 55 2.32 -7.67 -14.00
N ILE A 56 2.61 -6.37 -14.08
CA ILE A 56 2.78 -5.53 -12.89
C ILE A 56 1.50 -5.47 -12.05
N SER A 57 0.33 -5.39 -12.68
CA SER A 57 -0.96 -5.46 -11.99
C SER A 57 -1.13 -6.77 -11.23
N GLU A 58 -0.74 -7.89 -11.83
CA GLU A 58 -0.83 -9.22 -11.22
C GLU A 58 0.16 -9.38 -10.05
N GLU A 59 1.40 -8.91 -10.22
CA GLU A 59 2.46 -8.91 -9.19
C GLU A 59 2.10 -8.00 -8.00
N SER A 60 1.49 -6.85 -8.27
CA SER A 60 0.90 -5.98 -7.23
C SER A 60 -0.35 -6.58 -6.57
N GLY A 61 -0.81 -7.73 -7.05
CA GLY A 61 -1.94 -8.51 -6.52
C GLY A 61 -3.30 -7.86 -6.75
N PHE A 62 -3.47 -7.17 -7.88
CA PHE A 62 -4.79 -6.76 -8.36
C PHE A 62 -5.46 -7.90 -9.11
N LEU A 63 -6.76 -8.10 -8.84
CA LEU A 63 -7.56 -9.15 -9.49
C LEU A 63 -7.86 -8.86 -10.96
N SER A 64 -7.75 -7.60 -11.39
CA SER A 64 -8.06 -7.19 -12.76
C SER A 64 -7.29 -5.93 -13.14
N LEU A 65 -6.75 -5.94 -14.37
CA LEU A 65 -6.08 -4.80 -14.98
C LEU A 65 -6.98 -3.56 -15.09
N SER A 66 -8.28 -3.75 -15.31
CA SER A 66 -9.25 -2.65 -15.40
C SER A 66 -9.43 -1.96 -14.05
N TYR A 67 -9.48 -2.76 -12.97
CA TYR A 67 -9.56 -2.24 -11.60
C TYR A 67 -8.25 -1.53 -11.22
N PHE A 68 -7.11 -2.15 -11.51
CA PHE A 68 -5.80 -1.54 -11.34
C PHE A 68 -5.70 -0.19 -12.05
N SER A 69 -6.03 -0.14 -13.34
CA SER A 69 -5.92 1.08 -14.16
C SER A 69 -6.81 2.20 -13.62
N ARG A 70 -8.01 1.87 -13.14
CA ARG A 70 -8.91 2.85 -12.52
C ARG A 70 -8.32 3.42 -11.23
N ILE A 71 -7.85 2.56 -10.32
CA ILE A 71 -7.24 3.00 -9.06
C ILE A 71 -5.94 3.77 -9.31
N PHE A 72 -5.12 3.33 -10.26
CA PHE A 72 -3.89 4.01 -10.66
C PHE A 72 -4.21 5.42 -11.19
N THR A 73 -5.22 5.53 -12.05
CA THR A 73 -5.67 6.83 -12.59
C THR A 73 -6.29 7.72 -11.51
N GLU A 74 -7.03 7.16 -10.54
CA GLU A 74 -7.52 7.93 -9.38
C GLU A 74 -6.37 8.49 -8.53
N LYS A 75 -5.23 7.79 -8.46
CA LYS A 75 -4.07 8.18 -7.65
C LYS A 75 -3.13 9.15 -8.37
N GLU A 76 -2.75 8.85 -9.60
CA GLU A 76 -1.78 9.64 -10.39
C GLU A 76 -2.44 10.60 -11.38
N GLY A 77 -3.76 10.51 -11.59
CA GLY A 77 -4.48 11.31 -12.59
C GLY A 77 -4.26 10.88 -14.04
N CYS A 78 -3.40 9.88 -14.29
CA CYS A 78 -3.03 9.40 -15.62
C CYS A 78 -3.05 7.87 -15.70
N SER A 79 -3.20 7.34 -16.91
CA SER A 79 -3.16 5.89 -17.12
C SER A 79 -1.74 5.34 -16.88
N PRO A 80 -1.60 4.10 -16.37
CA PRO A 80 -0.30 3.50 -16.07
C PRO A 80 0.64 3.44 -17.28
N SER A 81 0.09 3.21 -18.49
CA SER A 81 0.87 3.25 -19.74
C SER A 81 1.40 4.65 -20.07
N LYS A 82 0.62 5.70 -19.76
CA LYS A 82 1.02 7.10 -20.00
C LYS A 82 2.03 7.57 -18.96
N TRP A 83 1.80 7.21 -17.69
CA TRP A 83 2.73 7.45 -16.60
C TRP A 83 4.11 6.88 -16.93
N ARG A 84 4.17 5.61 -17.36
CA ARG A 84 5.42 4.98 -17.79
C ARG A 84 6.13 5.75 -18.90
N LYS A 85 5.41 6.17 -19.95
CA LYS A 85 6.00 6.95 -21.05
C LYS A 85 6.60 8.26 -20.56
N SER A 86 5.90 8.99 -19.70
CA SER A 86 6.39 10.25 -19.14
C SER A 86 7.67 10.06 -18.30
N PHE A 87 7.81 8.94 -17.59
CA PHE A 87 9.05 8.63 -16.84
C PHE A 87 10.20 8.15 -17.73
N VAL A 88 9.90 7.49 -18.85
CA VAL A 88 10.92 7.03 -19.80
C VAL A 88 11.40 8.14 -20.73
N GLU A 89 10.55 9.12 -21.07
CA GLU A 89 10.91 10.27 -21.93
C GLU A 89 11.73 11.35 -21.19
N GLU A 90 11.75 11.34 -19.85
CA GLU A 90 12.52 12.30 -19.05
C GLU A 90 13.92 11.78 -18.65
N GLN A 91 14.37 10.66 -19.24
CA GLN A 91 15.66 10.00 -18.97
C GLN A 91 16.58 9.95 -20.18
#